data_AF-A0A820Z3L0-F1
#
_entry.id   AF-A0A820Z3L0-F1
#
_cell.length_a   1.000
_cell.length_b   1.000
_cell.length_c   1.000
_cell.angle_alpha   90.00
_cell.angle_beta   90.00
_cell.angle_gamma   90.00
#
_symmetry.space_group_name_H-M   'P 1'
#
loop_
_entity.id
_entity.type
_entity.pdbx_description
1 polymer ?
#
loop_
_entity_poly.entity_id
_entity_poly.type
_entity_poly.pdbx_seq_one_letter_code
_entity_poly.pdbx_strand_id
1 'polypeptide(L)'
;MIIDGADYIIPPSENNAIFIMTNFVQTDQTRSKCAESKQVKSSICTNDSDCLNKPFTPDMNGRWTGQCLLLPEKDVVNETTNITKTTTGFCEYAGRPFVFRLQKLTKKVLYT
;
A
#
# COMPACT_ATOMS: atom_id res chain seq x y z
N MET A 1 -20.45 0.05 -12.04
CA MET A 1 -20.57 1.23 -11.16
C MET A 1 -20.62 2.45 -12.06
N ILE A 2 -21.60 3.32 -11.87
CA ILE A 2 -21.60 4.65 -12.48
C ILE A 2 -20.96 5.57 -11.45
N ILE A 3 -20.05 6.44 -11.88
CA ILE A 3 -19.34 7.38 -11.00
C ILE A 3 -19.99 8.75 -11.19
N ASP A 4 -20.44 9.39 -10.11
CA ASP A 4 -21.03 10.73 -10.13
C ASP A 4 -20.21 11.75 -9.33
N GLY A 5 -20.73 12.99 -9.23
CA GLY A 5 -20.04 14.07 -8.52
C GLY A 5 -19.75 13.76 -7.05
N ALA A 6 -20.55 12.92 -6.39
CA ALA A 6 -20.31 12.54 -5.00
C ALA A 6 -19.15 11.54 -4.85
N ASP A 7 -18.79 10.83 -5.93
CA ASP A 7 -17.72 9.84 -5.91
C ASP A 7 -16.33 10.44 -6.18
N TYR A 8 -16.23 11.44 -7.08
CA TYR A 8 -14.94 11.98 -7.53
C TYR A 8 -14.60 13.39 -7.04
N ILE A 9 -15.52 14.11 -6.39
CA ILE A 9 -15.27 15.46 -5.84
C ILE A 9 -14.97 15.35 -4.33
N ILE A 10 -13.71 15.59 -3.93
CA ILE A 10 -13.26 15.38 -2.54
C ILE A 10 -12.36 16.55 -2.06
N PRO A 11 -12.70 17.26 -0.98
CA PRO A 11 -13.94 17.18 -0.21
C PRO A 11 -15.13 17.74 -1.02
N PRO A 12 -16.38 17.43 -0.64
CA PRO A 12 -17.55 17.92 -1.36
C PRO A 12 -17.75 19.44 -1.25
N SER A 13 -17.09 20.11 -0.29
CA SER A 13 -17.11 21.56 -0.14
C SER A 13 -15.73 22.05 0.30
N GLU A 14 -15.16 22.98 -0.47
CA GLU A 14 -13.90 23.66 -0.18
C GLU A 14 -13.98 25.11 -0.65
N ASN A 15 -13.28 26.04 0.02
CA ASN A 15 -13.35 27.45 -0.29
C ASN A 15 -12.57 27.78 -1.56
N ASN A 16 -13.26 28.23 -2.62
CA ASN A 16 -12.69 28.63 -3.92
C ASN A 16 -11.76 27.58 -4.57
N ALA A 17 -11.99 26.30 -4.30
CA ALA A 17 -11.23 25.21 -4.88
C ALA A 17 -12.11 23.97 -5.09
N ILE A 18 -11.77 23.19 -6.10
CA ILE A 18 -12.34 21.86 -6.33
C ILE A 18 -11.21 20.88 -6.65
N PHE A 19 -11.34 19.65 -6.13
CA PHE A 19 -10.47 18.53 -6.49
C PHE A 19 -11.30 17.45 -7.16
N ILE A 20 -10.87 17.06 -8.36
CA ILE A 20 -11.49 16.02 -9.17
C ILE A 20 -10.54 14.83 -9.21
N MET A 21 -10.99 13.69 -8.70
CA MET A 21 -10.27 12.43 -8.75
C MET A 21 -10.32 11.85 -10.17
N THR A 22 -9.17 11.83 -10.85
CA THR A 22 -9.04 11.37 -12.25
C THR A 22 -8.64 9.90 -12.35
N ASN A 23 -8.07 9.35 -11.28
CA ASN A 23 -7.62 7.98 -11.18
C ASN A 23 -7.68 7.55 -9.72
N PHE A 24 -8.02 6.28 -9.48
CA PHE A 24 -8.12 5.72 -8.13
C PHE A 24 -7.67 4.25 -8.13
N VAL A 25 -7.17 3.82 -6.98
CA VAL A 25 -6.85 2.42 -6.69
C VAL A 25 -7.67 2.04 -5.46
N GLN A 26 -8.62 1.12 -5.63
CA GLN A 26 -9.42 0.59 -4.53
C GLN A 26 -8.76 -0.67 -3.99
N THR A 27 -8.72 -0.79 -2.67
CA THR A 27 -8.15 -1.96 -1.97
C THR A 27 -9.09 -2.42 -0.86
N ASP A 28 -9.37 -3.70 -0.81
CA ASP A 28 -10.19 -4.30 0.24
C ASP A 28 -9.29 -4.82 1.34
N GLN A 29 -9.22 -4.09 2.45
CA GLN A 29 -8.28 -4.36 3.53
C GLN A 29 -8.95 -4.87 4.79
N THR A 30 -8.27 -5.79 5.48
CA THR A 30 -8.65 -6.29 6.81
C THR A 30 -7.46 -6.18 7.75
N ARG A 31 -7.72 -6.00 9.05
CA ARG A 31 -6.64 -5.93 10.03
C ARG A 31 -6.10 -7.34 10.28
N SER A 32 -4.91 -7.64 9.77
CA SER A 32 -4.28 -8.95 9.91
C SER A 32 -2.75 -8.86 9.82
N LYS A 33 -2.09 -10.00 9.62
CA LYS A 33 -0.65 -10.10 9.39
C LYS A 33 -0.41 -10.43 7.93
N CYS A 34 0.40 -9.62 7.25
CA CYS A 34 0.78 -9.82 5.86
C CYS A 34 2.25 -9.43 5.68
N ALA A 35 2.87 -9.88 4.59
CA ALA A 35 4.19 -9.37 4.27
C ALA A 35 4.10 -7.97 3.68
N GLU A 36 5.14 -7.18 3.89
CA GLU A 36 5.23 -5.79 3.47
C GLU A 36 5.62 -5.66 1.98
N SER A 37 5.32 -4.52 1.36
CA SER A 37 5.60 -4.32 -0.07
C SER A 37 7.10 -4.35 -0.37
N LYS A 38 7.50 -4.96 -1.50
CA LYS A 38 8.89 -4.94 -2.00
C LYS A 38 9.37 -3.54 -2.39
N GLN A 39 8.45 -2.59 -2.58
CA GLN A 39 8.79 -1.19 -2.86
C GLN A 39 9.43 -0.49 -1.65
N VAL A 40 9.16 -1.00 -0.45
CA VAL A 40 9.75 -0.51 0.80
C VAL A 40 11.14 -1.12 0.94
N LYS A 41 12.19 -0.32 0.82
CA LYS A 41 13.57 -0.83 0.87
C LYS A 41 13.90 -1.57 2.17
N SER A 42 13.27 -1.17 3.28
CA SER A 42 13.46 -1.77 4.59
C SER A 42 12.72 -3.10 4.79
N SER A 43 11.86 -3.51 3.84
CA SER A 43 11.04 -4.73 3.94
C SER A 43 11.77 -5.99 3.52
N ILE A 44 12.90 -5.91 2.84
CA ILE A 44 13.67 -7.09 2.43
C ILE A 44 14.33 -7.70 3.67
N CYS A 45 14.20 -9.01 3.82
CA CYS A 45 14.86 -9.79 4.87
C CYS A 45 15.37 -11.11 4.29
N THR A 46 16.36 -11.70 4.95
CA THR A 46 16.83 -13.05 4.64
C THR A 46 16.38 -14.01 5.74
N ASN A 47 16.44 -13.57 7.00
CA ASN A 47 16.06 -14.34 8.17
C ASN A 47 15.19 -13.52 9.14
N ASP A 48 14.51 -14.20 10.07
CA ASP A 48 13.70 -13.56 11.14
C ASP A 48 14.54 -12.60 12.01
N SER A 49 15.84 -12.86 12.16
CA SER A 49 16.79 -11.98 12.84
C SER A 49 16.87 -10.57 12.23
N ASP A 50 16.64 -10.44 10.92
CA ASP A 50 16.70 -9.15 10.22
C ASP A 50 15.47 -8.28 10.52
N CYS A 51 14.43 -8.90 11.07
CA CYS A 51 13.15 -8.28 11.43
C CYS A 51 13.14 -7.76 12.89
N LEU A 52 14.06 -8.25 13.73
CA LEU A 52 14.14 -7.89 15.14
C LEU A 52 14.62 -6.43 15.31
N ASN A 53 13.91 -5.68 16.15
CA ASN A 53 14.26 -4.32 16.61
C ASN A 53 14.54 -3.28 15.51
N LYS A 54 13.93 -3.43 14.33
CA LYS A 54 14.02 -2.40 13.29
C LYS A 54 13.04 -1.24 13.58
N PRO A 55 13.47 0.01 13.35
CA PRO A 55 12.58 1.16 13.50
C PRO A 55 11.43 1.06 12.50
N PHE A 56 10.26 1.55 12.92
CA PHE A 56 9.16 1.81 12.00
C PHE A 56 9.52 3.04 11.15
N THR A 57 9.41 2.93 9.84
CA THR A 57 9.66 4.03 8.91
C THR A 57 8.34 4.51 8.29
N PRO A 58 8.19 5.81 7.96
CA PRO A 58 6.92 6.35 7.46
C PRO A 58 6.43 5.77 6.12
N ASP A 59 7.30 5.09 5.39
CA ASP A 59 7.01 4.42 4.11
C ASP A 59 6.41 3.00 4.28
N MET A 60 6.14 2.56 5.51
CA MET A 60 5.59 1.23 5.81
C MET A 60 4.08 1.25 6.07
N ASN A 61 3.41 0.13 5.77
CA ASN A 61 1.96 0.00 5.93
C ASN A 61 1.52 -0.63 7.28
N GLY A 62 2.45 -1.24 8.01
CA GLY A 62 2.15 -1.87 9.30
C GLY A 62 3.35 -1.95 10.23
N ARG A 63 3.16 -2.51 11.43
CA ARG A 63 4.25 -2.66 12.41
C ARG A 63 4.95 -4.01 12.26
N TRP A 64 6.28 -4.03 12.30
CA TRP A 64 7.07 -5.27 12.22
C TRP A 64 6.64 -6.29 13.27
N THR A 65 6.42 -7.53 12.85
CA THR A 65 6.15 -8.66 13.77
C THR A 65 7.41 -9.37 14.24
N GLY A 66 8.53 -9.15 13.56
CA GLY A 66 9.78 -9.89 13.80
C GLY A 66 9.91 -11.18 12.96
N GLN A 67 9.04 -11.41 11.98
CA GLN A 67 9.06 -12.61 11.12
C GLN A 67 9.27 -12.24 9.64
N CYS A 68 10.02 -13.07 8.92
CA CYS A 68 10.27 -12.96 7.50
C CYS A 68 9.37 -13.98 6.77
N LEU A 69 8.48 -13.51 5.89
CA LEU A 69 7.55 -14.36 5.14
C LEU A 69 7.96 -14.45 3.66
N LEU A 70 7.94 -15.68 3.15
CA LEU A 70 8.00 -15.95 1.71
C LEU A 70 6.62 -15.65 1.12
N LEU A 71 6.52 -14.56 0.36
CA LEU A 71 5.36 -14.37 -0.49
C LEU A 71 5.61 -15.04 -1.84
N PRO A 72 4.75 -15.96 -2.28
CA PRO A 72 4.71 -16.35 -3.68
C PRO A 72 4.21 -15.16 -4.48
N GLU A 73 5.13 -14.38 -5.04
CA GLU A 73 4.79 -13.35 -6.00
C GLU A 73 4.41 -14.02 -7.32
N LYS A 74 3.15 -13.90 -7.72
CA LYS A 74 2.73 -14.25 -9.08
C LYS A 74 3.07 -13.10 -10.03
N ASP A 75 4.35 -12.85 -10.24
CA ASP A 75 4.81 -12.02 -11.34
C ASP A 75 5.03 -12.91 -12.56
N VAL A 76 4.28 -12.61 -13.62
CA VAL A 76 3.97 -13.47 -14.78
C VAL A 76 5.19 -13.95 -15.61
N VAL A 77 6.45 -13.66 -15.26
CA VAL A 77 7.58 -14.07 -16.11
C VAL A 77 8.77 -14.70 -15.38
N ASN A 78 8.97 -14.55 -14.07
CA ASN A 78 10.02 -15.30 -13.34
C ASN A 78 9.73 -15.31 -11.84
N GLU A 79 9.69 -16.50 -11.22
CA GLU A 79 9.56 -16.67 -9.77
C GLU A 79 10.82 -16.15 -9.05
N THR A 80 10.91 -14.84 -8.82
CA THR A 80 11.88 -14.31 -7.85
C THR A 80 11.27 -14.39 -6.45
N THR A 81 11.64 -15.42 -5.70
CA THR A 81 11.28 -15.65 -4.31
C THR A 81 11.95 -14.64 -3.38
N ASN A 82 11.53 -13.36 -3.46
CA ASN A 82 12.06 -12.34 -2.56
C ASN A 82 11.32 -12.42 -1.22
N ILE A 83 12.06 -12.70 -0.16
CA ILE A 83 11.54 -12.81 1.20
C ILE A 83 11.34 -11.41 1.77
N THR A 84 10.17 -11.17 2.38
CA THR A 84 9.78 -9.84 2.88
C THR A 84 9.33 -9.93 4.33
N LYS A 85 9.57 -8.86 5.07
CA LYS A 85 9.23 -8.76 6.49
C LYS A 85 7.71 -8.72 6.65
N THR A 86 7.26 -9.40 7.69
CA THR A 86 5.84 -9.45 8.07
C THR A 86 5.50 -8.25 8.92
N THR A 87 4.39 -7.59 8.58
CA THR A 87 3.82 -6.50 9.36
C THR A 87 2.42 -6.86 9.85
N THR A 88 2.06 -6.30 11.00
CA THR A 88 0.67 -6.28 11.47
C THR A 88 0.08 -4.93 11.09
N GLY A 89 -0.99 -4.94 10.31
CA GLY A 89 -1.57 -3.74 9.74
C GLY A 89 -2.85 -4.03 8.96
N PHE A 90 -3.17 -3.14 8.03
CA PHE A 90 -4.25 -3.33 7.08
C PHE A 90 -3.70 -4.09 5.87
N CYS A 91 -4.19 -5.32 5.68
CA CYS A 91 -3.70 -6.26 4.69
C CYS A 91 -4.80 -6.54 3.65
N GLU A 92 -4.39 -6.74 2.40
CA GLU A 92 -5.31 -7.14 1.34
C GLU A 92 -5.80 -8.58 1.53
N TYR A 93 -6.92 -8.90 0.88
CA TYR A 93 -7.45 -10.26 0.83
C TYR A 93 -6.37 -11.25 0.33
N ALA A 94 -6.25 -12.40 1.00
CA ALA A 94 -5.18 -13.41 0.83
C ALA A 94 -3.79 -13.06 1.41
N GLY A 95 -3.69 -12.10 2.34
CA GLY A 95 -2.45 -11.86 3.10
C GLY A 95 -1.34 -11.21 2.26
N ARG A 96 -1.73 -10.59 1.15
CA ARG A 96 -0.82 -9.88 0.25
C ARG A 96 -0.42 -8.52 0.84
N PRO A 97 0.76 -7.99 0.48
CA PRO A 97 1.13 -6.65 0.82
C PRO A 97 0.20 -5.67 0.12
N PHE A 98 -0.08 -4.56 0.79
CA PHE A 98 -0.58 -3.39 0.10
C PHE A 98 0.51 -2.84 -0.82
N VAL A 99 0.27 -2.88 -2.13
CA VAL A 99 1.18 -2.29 -3.11
C VAL A 99 0.56 -0.99 -3.62
N PHE A 100 0.84 0.12 -2.93
CA PHE A 100 0.60 1.44 -3.51
C PHE A 100 1.65 1.70 -4.58
N ARG A 101 1.37 1.28 -5.83
CA ARG A 101 2.07 1.86 -6.96
C ARG A 101 1.71 3.35 -6.92
N LEU A 102 2.68 4.21 -6.58
CA LEU A 102 2.54 5.65 -6.64
C LEU A 102 2.14 6.06 -8.06
N GLN A 103 0.85 5.97 -8.37
CA GLN A 103 0.26 6.70 -9.45
C GLN A 103 0.29 8.13 -8.95
N LYS A 104 1.06 8.99 -9.63
CA LYS A 104 1.00 10.44 -9.42
C LYS A 104 -0.46 10.84 -9.53
N LEU A 105 -1.13 11.02 -8.39
CA LEU A 105 -2.44 11.65 -8.35
C LEU A 105 -2.20 13.11 -8.73
N THR A 106 -2.47 13.43 -9.99
CA THR A 106 -2.38 14.80 -10.47
C THR A 106 -3.52 15.60 -9.87
N LYS A 107 -3.24 16.33 -8.80
CA LYS A 107 -4.14 17.36 -8.26
C LYS A 107 -4.29 18.45 -9.31
N LYS A 108 -5.40 18.44 -10.05
CA LYS A 108 -5.77 19.57 -10.91
C LYS A 108 -6.68 20.48 -10.09
N VAL A 109 -6.09 21.50 -9.46
CA VAL A 109 -6.83 22.56 -8.80
C VAL A 109 -7.33 23.50 -9.89
N LEU A 110 -8.65 23.51 -10.09
CA LEU A 110 -9.30 24.53 -10.91
C LEU A 110 -9.74 25.64 -9.95
N TYR A 111 -9.15 26.83 -10.11
CA TYR A 111 -9.64 28.05 -9.48
C TYR A 111 -10.76 28.61 -10.35
N THR A 112 -11.88 28.99 -9.74
CA THR A 112 -12.91 29.84 -10.36
C THR A 112 -12.70 31.27 -9.93
#